data_AF-Q384P2-F1
#
_entry.id   AF-Q384P2-F1
#
_cell.length_a   1.000
_cell.length_b   1.000
_cell.length_c   1.000
_cell.angle_alpha   90.00
_cell.angle_beta   90.00
_cell.angle_gamma   90.00
#
_symmetry.space_group_name_H-M   'P 1'
#
loop_
_entity.id
_entity.type
_entity.pdbx_description
1 polymer ?
#
loop_
_entity_poly.entity_id
_entity_poly.type
_entity_poly.pdbx_seq_one_letter_code
_entity_poly.pdbx_strand_id
1 'polypeptide(L)'
;MAVIMFPRYIIPFLLGLILCGDVSEGNIPPHRCDFGKLMKNMSVREPPVVDEPPVPKGDLVHAIATSSTAGWHPIRVQVFDFDIKNRNKYCEKEGQVRSNFRDAYYECTTASVLTKEKKALLAVVIPDALKMHTDRLMVQPVHDPIKVYEKQTFCNNFSIPRDHYTTGVSGADMVLYGAAGPMGSPAAWAGPCSRVSGQRPTVGVFNIGPEVLTSHDSSMRVTAHEIAHALGFGFDIMEELKLVEKKSGIRGKNDVWVVTSPTVVKKAQEFYGCNEIKGVELEDEGGDGTKNSHWERRIAMEEMMTGLKSSDGGRYSVLTMALFEDMGFYRAKWGNEEDMHFGKGRGCDFLEKRCVENGRSNFPDVFCTSKARDTEIFCTSDRGGLGSCAIQTHESPIPEQYRYFADEKKGGPAELLDYCPYIRLFSNTGCTDGNPNVMLGSRVGPNSRCVKGTRLRLQKKKGVPLADICVEVNCESDILQVRFVGDNRWYDCPEGRNVTSNVTFSSGSIQCPEKSELCASKILRRITVPSAVAFPVTSPGPSTGPFAAPFAETYEGASPTSSTGASEDFSEEYSEESSHEDSEGSSPMTRQLTGTSSWSAYSSYLMWNMLLFVSCFSLL
;
A
#
# COMPACT_ATOMS: atom_id res chain seq x y z
N MET A 1 -0.14 58.05 36.48
CA MET A 1 -0.53 57.33 35.24
C MET A 1 0.26 56.03 35.19
N ALA A 2 -0.28 54.95 35.73
CA ALA A 2 0.33 53.64 35.56
C ALA A 2 0.02 53.20 34.12
N VAL A 3 1.00 53.33 33.23
CA VAL A 3 0.91 52.84 31.86
C VAL A 3 0.90 51.32 31.96
N ILE A 4 -0.30 50.75 31.97
CA ILE A 4 -0.51 49.32 31.86
C ILE A 4 -0.12 48.93 30.44
N MET A 5 1.15 48.60 30.24
CA MET A 5 1.64 47.95 29.03
C MET A 5 1.06 46.53 29.00
N PHE A 6 -0.20 46.42 28.58
CA PHE A 6 -0.78 45.13 28.21
C PHE A 6 0.06 44.53 27.06
N PRO A 7 0.29 43.21 27.09
CA PRO A 7 1.48 42.62 26.52
C PRO A 7 1.26 42.37 25.02
N ARG A 8 1.74 43.29 24.19
CA ARG A 8 1.89 43.06 22.74
C ARG A 8 2.85 41.92 22.40
N TYR A 9 3.59 41.42 23.38
CA TYR A 9 4.62 40.40 23.19
C TYR A 9 4.22 39.00 23.68
N ILE A 10 3.20 38.82 24.52
CA ILE A 10 2.84 37.49 25.03
C ILE A 10 2.04 36.68 23.99
N ILE A 11 1.17 37.32 23.21
CA ILE A 11 0.37 36.63 22.19
C ILE A 11 1.23 36.13 21.01
N PRO A 12 2.16 36.91 20.45
CA PRO A 12 3.06 36.40 19.40
C PRO A 12 4.00 35.30 19.93
N PHE A 13 4.42 35.37 21.20
CA PHE A 13 5.33 34.38 21.77
C PHE A 13 4.64 33.05 22.05
N LEU A 14 3.38 33.07 22.50
CA LEU A 14 2.56 31.86 22.63
C LEU A 14 2.17 31.26 21.26
N LEU A 15 1.89 32.08 20.25
CA LEU A 15 1.69 31.60 18.87
C LEU A 15 2.99 31.05 18.26
N GLY A 16 4.13 31.66 18.58
CA GLY A 16 5.45 31.16 18.22
C GLY A 16 5.76 29.83 18.89
N LEU A 17 5.39 29.60 20.14
CA LEU A 17 5.62 28.32 20.84
C LEU A 17 4.62 27.22 20.44
N ILE A 18 3.41 27.58 19.98
CA ILE A 18 2.44 26.61 19.43
C ILE A 18 2.79 26.24 17.97
N LEU A 19 3.50 27.11 17.23
CA LEU A 19 3.95 26.85 15.86
C LEU A 19 5.41 26.38 15.75
N CYS A 20 6.25 26.70 16.74
CA CYS A 20 7.67 26.36 16.83
C CYS A 20 7.99 25.49 18.05
N GLY A 21 6.99 24.83 18.65
CA GLY A 21 7.28 23.63 19.41
C GLY A 21 8.06 22.75 18.46
N ASP A 22 9.33 22.51 18.79
CA ASP A 22 10.30 21.86 17.92
C ASP A 22 9.58 20.81 17.09
N VAL A 23 9.40 21.11 15.80
CA VAL A 23 9.26 20.07 14.79
C VAL A 23 10.63 19.42 14.71
N SER A 24 11.10 18.88 15.84
CA SER A 24 11.93 17.70 15.84
C SER A 24 11.21 16.80 14.89
N GLU A 25 11.87 16.55 13.77
CA GLU A 25 11.59 15.56 12.76
C GLU A 25 11.18 14.23 13.42
N GLY A 26 9.99 14.20 13.99
CA GLY A 26 9.26 13.03 14.48
C GLY A 26 8.74 12.33 13.24
N ASN A 27 9.68 12.00 12.37
CA ASN A 27 9.47 11.30 11.14
C ASN A 27 9.25 9.85 11.56
N ILE A 28 7.99 9.43 11.57
CA ILE A 28 7.67 8.01 11.51
C ILE A 28 8.42 7.51 10.28
N PRO A 29 9.37 6.57 10.41
CA PRO A 29 10.06 6.03 9.26
C PRO A 29 9.00 5.50 8.29
N PRO A 30 9.10 5.78 6.97
CA PRO A 30 8.20 5.20 5.99
C PRO A 30 8.13 3.68 6.16
N HIS A 31 6.99 3.09 5.79
CA HIS A 31 6.80 1.64 5.78
C HIS A 31 8.00 0.93 5.16
N ARG A 32 8.53 -0.07 5.86
CA ARG A 32 9.62 -0.93 5.37
C ARG A 32 9.05 -2.30 5.04
N CYS A 33 9.25 -2.75 3.80
CA CYS A 33 9.10 -4.15 3.47
C CYS A 33 10.29 -4.94 4.00
N ASP A 34 10.00 -6.07 4.61
CA ASP A 34 10.98 -6.90 5.31
C ASP A 34 11.23 -8.25 4.58
N PHE A 35 10.79 -8.36 3.31
CA PHE A 35 10.85 -9.55 2.45
C PHE A 35 12.24 -10.18 2.29
N GLY A 36 13.28 -9.41 1.96
CA GLY A 36 14.60 -9.98 1.66
C GLY A 36 15.25 -10.76 2.83
N LYS A 37 14.90 -10.42 4.08
CA LYS A 37 15.34 -11.15 5.28
C LYS A 37 14.72 -12.55 5.35
N LEU A 38 13.59 -12.77 4.67
CA LEU A 38 12.88 -14.04 4.57
C LEU A 38 13.63 -15.02 3.67
N MET A 39 14.07 -14.54 2.50
CA MET A 39 14.56 -15.38 1.41
C MET A 39 16.00 -15.87 1.63
N LYS A 40 16.85 -15.08 2.32
CA LYS A 40 18.28 -15.37 2.53
C LYS A 40 18.60 -16.72 3.21
N ASN A 41 17.64 -17.34 3.89
CA ASN A 41 17.86 -18.61 4.60
C ASN A 41 17.41 -19.87 3.83
N MET A 42 16.77 -19.79 2.66
CA MET A 42 15.96 -20.93 2.19
C MET A 42 15.90 -21.12 0.67
N SER A 43 15.99 -22.38 0.23
CA SER A 43 15.58 -22.78 -1.12
C SER A 43 14.09 -23.17 -1.14
N VAL A 44 13.34 -22.63 -2.11
CA VAL A 44 11.99 -23.12 -2.42
C VAL A 44 12.12 -24.52 -3.02
N ARG A 45 11.57 -25.55 -2.36
CA ARG A 45 11.74 -26.96 -2.79
C ARG A 45 10.72 -27.40 -3.85
N GLU A 46 11.23 -28.23 -4.77
CA GLU A 46 10.61 -28.71 -6.00
C GLU A 46 9.75 -29.98 -5.83
N PRO A 47 8.60 -30.08 -6.53
CA PRO A 47 7.92 -31.35 -6.82
C PRO A 47 8.18 -31.85 -8.27
N PRO A 48 8.00 -33.15 -8.56
CA PRO A 48 8.32 -33.77 -9.84
C PRO A 48 7.32 -33.42 -10.98
N VAL A 49 7.88 -33.36 -12.20
CA VAL A 49 7.28 -32.89 -13.45
C VAL A 49 6.30 -33.90 -14.07
N VAL A 50 5.20 -33.41 -14.65
CA VAL A 50 4.37 -34.14 -15.62
C VAL A 50 4.27 -33.29 -16.89
N ASP A 51 4.68 -33.85 -18.03
CA ASP A 51 4.79 -33.18 -19.32
C ASP A 51 3.42 -32.85 -19.96
N GLU A 52 3.36 -31.72 -20.66
CA GLU A 52 2.16 -31.17 -21.32
C GLU A 52 2.20 -31.37 -22.86
N PRO A 53 1.05 -31.58 -23.55
CA PRO A 53 1.03 -31.94 -24.98
C PRO A 53 0.96 -30.74 -25.96
N PRO A 54 1.35 -30.92 -27.24
CA PRO A 54 1.53 -29.84 -28.22
C PRO A 54 0.26 -29.40 -28.98
N VAL A 55 0.23 -28.13 -29.40
CA VAL A 55 -0.92 -27.42 -30.01
C VAL A 55 -0.74 -27.14 -31.52
N PRO A 56 -1.80 -27.20 -32.36
CA PRO A 56 -1.71 -27.04 -33.83
C PRO A 56 -1.89 -25.61 -34.37
N LYS A 57 -1.48 -25.42 -35.64
CA LYS A 57 -1.29 -24.16 -36.38
C LYS A 57 -2.57 -23.66 -37.10
N GLY A 58 -2.81 -22.33 -37.07
CA GLY A 58 -3.86 -21.62 -37.83
C GLY A 58 -3.70 -20.07 -37.85
N ASP A 59 -4.44 -19.40 -38.75
CA ASP A 59 -4.15 -18.14 -39.48
C ASP A 59 -3.97 -16.77 -38.76
N LEU A 60 -3.10 -15.94 -39.35
CA LEU A 60 -2.07 -15.13 -38.66
C LEU A 60 -2.40 -13.69 -38.20
N VAL A 61 -3.59 -13.10 -38.31
CA VAL A 61 -3.75 -11.66 -37.92
C VAL A 61 -4.79 -11.43 -36.84
N HIS A 62 -5.98 -12.01 -36.99
CA HIS A 62 -6.95 -12.04 -35.89
C HIS A 62 -6.53 -13.06 -34.81
N ALA A 63 -5.87 -14.15 -35.21
CA ALA A 63 -5.28 -15.09 -34.25
C ALA A 63 -4.06 -14.52 -33.51
N ILE A 64 -3.34 -13.49 -33.93
CA ILE A 64 -2.22 -13.00 -33.08
C ILE A 64 -2.74 -12.42 -31.76
N ALA A 65 -3.87 -11.71 -31.77
CA ALA A 65 -4.46 -11.15 -30.55
C ALA A 65 -5.21 -12.21 -29.73
N THR A 66 -5.98 -13.10 -30.36
CA THR A 66 -6.71 -14.18 -29.66
C THR A 66 -5.86 -15.41 -29.35
N SER A 67 -4.77 -15.69 -30.07
CA SER A 67 -3.82 -16.77 -29.79
C SER A 67 -2.77 -16.38 -28.76
N SER A 68 -2.29 -15.13 -28.72
CA SER A 68 -1.34 -14.71 -27.69
C SER A 68 -1.96 -14.75 -26.29
N THR A 69 -3.29 -14.64 -26.22
CA THR A 69 -4.09 -14.76 -24.99
C THR A 69 -4.87 -16.07 -24.87
N ALA A 70 -4.79 -16.97 -25.86
CA ALA A 70 -5.48 -18.26 -25.78
C ALA A 70 -4.96 -19.05 -24.57
N GLY A 71 -5.87 -19.43 -23.67
CA GLY A 71 -5.54 -20.10 -22.41
C GLY A 71 -5.03 -19.20 -21.29
N TRP A 72 -4.88 -17.89 -21.53
CA TRP A 72 -4.53 -16.91 -20.49
C TRP A 72 -5.80 -16.26 -19.94
N HIS A 73 -5.96 -16.32 -18.62
CA HIS A 73 -7.12 -15.78 -17.92
C HIS A 73 -6.68 -14.84 -16.78
N PRO A 74 -7.54 -13.90 -16.33
CA PRO A 74 -7.28 -13.16 -15.10
C PRO A 74 -6.95 -14.11 -13.95
N ILE A 75 -5.88 -13.84 -13.21
CA ILE A 75 -5.46 -14.71 -12.10
C ILE A 75 -6.55 -14.87 -11.05
N ARG A 76 -6.85 -16.12 -10.67
CA ARG A 76 -7.80 -16.44 -9.59
C ARG A 76 -7.03 -16.62 -8.29
N VAL A 77 -7.26 -15.74 -7.33
CA VAL A 77 -6.60 -15.81 -6.02
C VAL A 77 -7.61 -16.15 -4.95
N GLN A 78 -7.34 -17.18 -4.15
CA GLN A 78 -8.11 -17.46 -2.93
C GLN A 78 -7.29 -17.08 -1.72
N VAL A 79 -7.89 -16.29 -0.82
CA VAL A 79 -7.25 -15.82 0.40
C VAL A 79 -7.97 -16.38 1.61
N PHE A 80 -7.20 -16.93 2.52
CA PHE A 80 -7.66 -17.46 3.80
C PHE A 80 -7.12 -16.61 4.94
N ASP A 81 -8.03 -16.01 5.72
CA ASP A 81 -7.77 -15.03 6.78
C ASP A 81 -7.94 -15.63 8.19
N PHE A 82 -7.70 -16.93 8.34
CA PHE A 82 -7.92 -17.66 9.59
C PHE A 82 -7.19 -17.02 10.78
N ASP A 83 -5.95 -16.56 10.57
CA ASP A 83 -5.14 -15.94 11.60
C ASP A 83 -5.62 -14.52 11.98
N ILE A 84 -6.28 -13.81 11.08
CA ILE A 84 -6.92 -12.49 11.35
C ILE A 84 -8.16 -12.66 12.25
N LYS A 85 -8.80 -13.83 12.19
CA LYS A 85 -9.98 -14.19 12.99
C LYS A 85 -9.62 -14.82 14.34
N ASN A 86 -8.40 -15.35 14.49
CA ASN A 86 -7.96 -16.05 15.70
C ASN A 86 -7.35 -15.12 16.76
N ARG A 87 -8.01 -14.93 17.91
CA ARG A 87 -7.56 -14.05 19.03
C ARG A 87 -6.17 -14.39 19.60
N ASN A 88 -5.68 -15.61 19.36
CA ASN A 88 -4.34 -16.02 19.80
C ASN A 88 -3.23 -15.63 18.82
N LYS A 89 -3.60 -15.14 17.62
CA LYS A 89 -2.69 -14.89 16.49
C LYS A 89 -2.46 -13.40 16.19
N TYR A 90 -3.23 -12.50 16.81
CA TYR A 90 -3.03 -11.05 16.73
C TYR A 90 -3.12 -10.39 18.11
N CYS A 91 -2.71 -9.11 18.19
CA CYS A 91 -2.80 -8.29 19.40
C CYS A 91 -4.24 -7.81 19.65
N GLU A 92 -4.90 -8.31 20.70
CA GLU A 92 -6.22 -7.86 21.13
C GLU A 92 -6.13 -6.63 22.05
N LYS A 93 -5.05 -6.51 22.81
CA LYS A 93 -4.77 -5.37 23.71
C LYS A 93 -3.27 -5.16 23.88
N GLU A 94 -2.91 -3.97 24.33
CA GLU A 94 -1.54 -3.57 24.66
C GLU A 94 -0.92 -4.47 25.77
N GLY A 95 0.38 -4.69 25.70
CA GLY A 95 1.15 -5.53 26.63
C GLY A 95 1.04 -7.04 26.40
N GLN A 96 0.20 -7.50 25.47
CA GLN A 96 0.25 -8.90 25.02
C GLN A 96 1.53 -9.16 24.23
N VAL A 97 1.99 -10.41 24.18
CA VAL A 97 3.06 -10.84 23.27
C VAL A 97 2.44 -11.71 22.16
N ARG A 98 2.78 -11.40 20.91
CA ARG A 98 2.29 -12.11 19.73
C ARG A 98 3.40 -12.29 18.70
N SER A 99 3.26 -13.34 17.89
CA SER A 99 4.21 -13.64 16.81
C SER A 99 4.02 -12.67 15.64
N ASN A 100 5.11 -12.32 14.97
CA ASN A 100 5.09 -11.66 13.67
C ASN A 100 5.04 -12.64 12.48
N PHE A 101 4.82 -13.94 12.77
CA PHE A 101 4.80 -15.05 11.82
C PHE A 101 6.15 -15.38 11.16
N ARG A 102 7.26 -14.83 11.69
CA ARG A 102 8.65 -15.10 11.25
C ARG A 102 9.54 -15.54 12.39
N ASP A 103 9.03 -16.41 13.27
CA ASP A 103 9.74 -16.91 14.44
C ASP A 103 10.21 -15.82 15.43
N ALA A 104 9.69 -14.60 15.31
CA ALA A 104 9.90 -13.51 16.25
C ALA A 104 8.59 -13.13 16.93
N TYR A 105 8.72 -12.56 18.13
CA TYR A 105 7.62 -12.17 18.99
C TYR A 105 7.82 -10.72 19.43
N TYR A 106 6.72 -9.96 19.44
CA TYR A 106 6.72 -8.57 19.85
C TYR A 106 5.70 -8.33 20.95
N GLU A 107 6.05 -7.44 21.87
CA GLU A 107 5.09 -6.84 22.78
C GLU A 107 4.18 -5.89 21.99
N CYS A 108 2.88 -6.10 22.11
CA CYS A 108 1.85 -5.35 21.44
C CYS A 108 1.79 -3.93 22.00
N THR A 109 2.09 -2.95 21.15
CA THR A 109 1.84 -1.54 21.44
C THR A 109 0.40 -1.17 21.11
N THR A 110 -0.05 0.02 21.51
CA THR A 110 -1.32 0.61 21.02
C THR A 110 -1.45 0.56 19.49
N ALA A 111 -0.37 0.83 18.74
CA ALA A 111 -0.38 0.77 17.28
C ALA A 111 -0.49 -0.67 16.74
N SER A 112 0.00 -1.65 17.50
CA SER A 112 -0.04 -3.07 17.14
C SER A 112 -1.41 -3.72 17.37
N VAL A 113 -2.30 -3.10 18.17
CA VAL A 113 -3.63 -3.65 18.44
C VAL A 113 -4.47 -3.71 17.17
N LEU A 114 -5.02 -4.89 16.87
CA LEU A 114 -5.92 -5.13 15.75
C LEU A 114 -7.37 -4.83 16.16
N THR A 115 -7.72 -3.55 16.14
CA THR A 115 -9.04 -3.04 16.53
C THR A 115 -10.14 -3.48 15.56
N LYS A 116 -11.42 -3.27 15.93
CA LYS A 116 -12.56 -3.56 15.06
C LYS A 116 -12.50 -2.76 13.75
N GLU A 117 -12.05 -1.51 13.84
CA GLU A 117 -11.90 -0.60 12.70
C GLU A 117 -10.81 -1.11 11.75
N LYS A 118 -9.66 -1.55 12.28
CA LYS A 118 -8.59 -2.15 11.47
C LYS A 118 -9.01 -3.46 10.81
N LYS A 119 -9.80 -4.29 11.49
CA LYS A 119 -10.39 -5.50 10.88
C LYS A 119 -11.37 -5.18 9.76
N ALA A 120 -12.23 -4.18 9.97
CA ALA A 120 -13.14 -3.71 8.92
C ALA A 120 -12.35 -3.16 7.73
N LEU A 121 -11.23 -2.46 7.99
CA LEU A 121 -10.33 -1.98 6.95
C LEU A 121 -9.68 -3.14 6.18
N LEU A 122 -9.13 -4.16 6.85
CA LEU A 122 -8.56 -5.34 6.19
C LEU A 122 -9.57 -6.08 5.31
N ALA A 123 -10.83 -6.16 5.74
CA ALA A 123 -11.89 -6.83 4.99
C ALA A 123 -12.19 -6.19 3.62
N VAL A 124 -11.88 -4.90 3.45
CA VAL A 124 -12.00 -4.19 2.16
C VAL A 124 -10.65 -4.08 1.44
N VAL A 125 -9.57 -3.85 2.18
CA VAL A 125 -8.21 -3.67 1.66
C VAL A 125 -7.68 -4.93 0.98
N ILE A 126 -7.91 -6.11 1.54
CA ILE A 126 -7.40 -7.37 0.97
C ILE A 126 -8.03 -7.63 -0.42
N PRO A 127 -9.38 -7.60 -0.58
CA PRO A 127 -9.98 -7.71 -1.91
C PRO A 127 -9.51 -6.66 -2.91
N ASP A 128 -9.37 -5.40 -2.49
CA ASP A 128 -8.97 -4.31 -3.39
C ASP A 128 -7.49 -4.43 -3.80
N ALA A 129 -6.61 -4.87 -2.90
CA ALA A 129 -5.22 -5.18 -3.20
C ALA A 129 -5.11 -6.35 -4.19
N LEU A 130 -5.86 -7.44 -3.99
CA LEU A 130 -5.94 -8.54 -4.96
C LEU A 130 -6.43 -8.04 -6.32
N LYS A 131 -7.43 -7.17 -6.32
CA LYS A 131 -7.97 -6.58 -7.55
C LYS A 131 -6.88 -5.85 -8.33
N MET A 132 -5.95 -5.15 -7.67
CA MET A 132 -4.81 -4.51 -8.34
C MET A 132 -3.99 -5.49 -9.17
N HIS A 133 -3.76 -6.71 -8.69
CA HIS A 133 -3.10 -7.78 -9.44
C HIS A 133 -4.01 -8.37 -10.51
N THR A 134 -5.26 -8.72 -10.20
CA THR A 134 -6.16 -9.35 -11.19
C THR A 134 -6.50 -8.44 -12.36
N ASP A 135 -6.49 -7.12 -12.15
CA ASP A 135 -6.69 -6.13 -13.20
C ASP A 135 -5.49 -6.03 -14.15
N ARG A 136 -4.29 -6.44 -13.71
CA ARG A 136 -3.03 -6.25 -14.44
C ARG A 136 -2.35 -7.53 -14.91
N LEU A 137 -2.65 -8.67 -14.28
CA LEU A 137 -1.99 -9.94 -14.55
C LEU A 137 -2.99 -10.99 -15.07
N MET A 138 -2.54 -11.71 -16.09
CA MET A 138 -3.15 -12.94 -16.57
C MET A 138 -2.22 -14.12 -16.33
N VAL A 139 -2.78 -15.32 -16.27
CA VAL A 139 -2.09 -16.56 -15.96
C VAL A 139 -2.68 -17.71 -16.77
N GLN A 140 -1.89 -18.74 -17.06
CA GLN A 140 -2.43 -20.04 -17.46
C GLN A 140 -3.03 -20.74 -16.24
N PRO A 141 -4.34 -21.03 -16.23
CA PRO A 141 -5.02 -21.55 -15.05
C PRO A 141 -4.41 -22.84 -14.51
N VAL A 142 -4.34 -22.96 -13.19
CA VAL A 142 -4.11 -24.26 -12.56
C VAL A 142 -5.42 -25.05 -12.63
N HIS A 143 -5.37 -26.21 -13.28
CA HIS A 143 -6.54 -27.09 -13.42
C HIS A 143 -6.71 -28.03 -12.22
N ASP A 144 -5.61 -28.55 -11.68
CA ASP A 144 -5.63 -29.44 -10.53
C ASP A 144 -5.77 -28.67 -9.20
N PRO A 145 -6.31 -29.31 -8.13
CA PRO A 145 -6.32 -28.73 -6.81
C PRO A 145 -4.90 -28.39 -6.30
N ILE A 146 -4.69 -27.16 -5.84
CA ILE A 146 -3.40 -26.71 -5.27
C ILE A 146 -3.26 -27.30 -3.87
N LYS A 147 -2.31 -28.24 -3.69
CA LYS A 147 -1.96 -28.78 -2.38
C LYS A 147 -0.88 -27.95 -1.71
N VAL A 148 -1.06 -27.70 -0.42
CA VAL A 148 -0.01 -27.16 0.45
C VAL A 148 0.88 -28.32 0.89
N TYR A 149 2.20 -28.12 0.89
CA TYR A 149 3.13 -29.13 1.38
C TYR A 149 3.42 -28.91 2.87
N GLU A 150 3.38 -29.95 3.70
CA GLU A 150 3.58 -29.85 5.16
C GLU A 150 5.00 -29.39 5.56
N LYS A 151 6.01 -29.64 4.72
CA LYS A 151 7.41 -29.24 4.97
C LYS A 151 7.72 -27.87 4.36
N GLN A 152 6.94 -26.87 4.72
CA GLN A 152 7.22 -25.49 4.33
C GLN A 152 8.06 -24.75 5.37
N THR A 153 8.56 -23.61 4.94
CA THR A 153 9.42 -22.67 5.64
C THR A 153 8.64 -21.91 6.72
N PHE A 154 8.76 -20.58 6.76
CA PHE A 154 7.93 -19.66 7.55
C PHE A 154 6.41 -19.88 7.39
N CYS A 155 5.94 -20.56 6.34
CA CYS A 155 4.51 -20.80 6.11
C CYS A 155 3.88 -21.71 7.18
N ASN A 156 4.68 -22.52 7.90
CA ASN A 156 4.19 -23.29 9.05
C ASN A 156 3.69 -22.42 10.20
N ASN A 157 4.06 -21.12 10.23
CA ASN A 157 3.58 -20.20 11.25
C ASN A 157 2.11 -19.80 11.07
N PHE A 158 1.54 -20.08 9.88
CA PHE A 158 0.16 -19.75 9.52
C PHE A 158 -0.79 -20.92 9.81
N SER A 159 -2.04 -20.58 10.10
CA SER A 159 -3.10 -21.57 10.30
C SER A 159 -3.59 -22.10 8.96
N ILE A 160 -3.14 -23.29 8.57
CA ILE A 160 -3.53 -23.96 7.32
C ILE A 160 -4.41 -25.19 7.64
N PRO A 161 -5.64 -25.28 7.09
CA PRO A 161 -6.52 -26.43 7.30
C PRO A 161 -5.93 -27.74 6.76
N ARG A 162 -6.22 -28.84 7.44
CA ARG A 162 -5.72 -30.18 7.06
C ARG A 162 -6.06 -30.56 5.62
N ASP A 163 -7.26 -30.23 5.17
CA ASP A 163 -7.73 -30.55 3.81
C ASP A 163 -6.90 -29.86 2.72
N HIS A 164 -6.30 -28.71 3.01
CA HIS A 164 -5.46 -28.01 2.04
C HIS A 164 -4.12 -28.74 1.80
N TYR A 165 -3.67 -29.56 2.75
CA TYR A 165 -2.52 -30.44 2.58
C TYR A 165 -2.87 -31.74 1.83
N THR A 166 -4.11 -32.23 1.97
CA THR A 166 -4.52 -33.55 1.46
C THR A 166 -5.24 -33.47 0.12
N THR A 167 -6.43 -32.87 0.08
CA THR A 167 -7.27 -32.71 -1.11
C THR A 167 -6.87 -31.49 -1.93
N GLY A 168 -6.37 -30.45 -1.27
CA GLY A 168 -5.96 -29.19 -1.89
C GLY A 168 -7.11 -28.23 -2.15
N VAL A 169 -6.77 -27.04 -2.64
CA VAL A 169 -7.73 -25.97 -2.94
C VAL A 169 -7.99 -25.95 -4.44
N SER A 170 -9.24 -26.22 -4.84
CA SER A 170 -9.67 -26.17 -6.25
C SER A 170 -10.10 -24.76 -6.68
N GLY A 171 -10.01 -24.46 -7.97
CA GLY A 171 -10.54 -23.21 -8.54
C GLY A 171 -9.70 -21.97 -8.24
N ALA A 172 -8.44 -22.13 -7.84
CA ALA A 172 -7.47 -21.06 -7.64
C ALA A 172 -6.24 -21.27 -8.51
N ASP A 173 -5.58 -20.17 -8.87
CA ASP A 173 -4.24 -20.16 -9.48
C ASP A 173 -3.17 -19.76 -8.46
N MET A 174 -3.59 -19.08 -7.39
CA MET A 174 -2.78 -18.72 -6.24
C MET A 174 -3.61 -18.86 -4.94
N VAL A 175 -3.03 -19.49 -3.93
CA VAL A 175 -3.60 -19.63 -2.58
C VAL A 175 -2.76 -18.82 -1.61
N LEU A 176 -3.39 -17.89 -0.89
CA LEU A 176 -2.72 -17.05 0.10
C LEU A 176 -3.29 -17.26 1.50
N TYR A 177 -2.41 -17.30 2.50
CA TYR A 177 -2.82 -17.21 3.92
C TYR A 177 -2.41 -15.85 4.48
N GLY A 178 -3.41 -15.10 4.93
CA GLY A 178 -3.24 -13.74 5.45
C GLY A 178 -3.29 -13.68 6.97
N ALA A 179 -2.38 -12.90 7.54
CA ALA A 179 -2.32 -12.60 8.97
C ALA A 179 -2.17 -11.09 9.23
N ALA A 180 -2.38 -10.70 10.49
CA ALA A 180 -2.22 -9.34 10.98
C ALA A 180 -1.61 -9.31 12.40
N GLY A 181 -0.46 -9.97 12.54
CA GLY A 181 0.37 -9.98 13.75
C GLY A 181 1.25 -8.72 13.86
N PRO A 182 1.71 -8.37 15.07
CA PRO A 182 2.54 -7.18 15.30
C PRO A 182 3.89 -7.29 14.59
N MET A 183 4.43 -6.14 14.22
CA MET A 183 5.75 -6.03 13.59
C MET A 183 6.75 -5.23 14.42
N GLY A 184 6.30 -4.57 15.50
CA GLY A 184 7.13 -3.70 16.34
C GLY A 184 7.47 -2.36 15.70
N SER A 185 7.09 -2.16 14.44
CA SER A 185 7.18 -0.92 13.67
C SER A 185 6.17 -0.98 12.51
N PRO A 186 5.89 0.14 11.81
CA PRO A 186 5.07 0.13 10.60
C PRO A 186 5.74 -0.66 9.46
N ALA A 187 5.53 -1.98 9.44
CA ALA A 187 6.08 -2.91 8.46
C ALA A 187 5.06 -3.98 8.08
N ALA A 188 5.33 -4.65 6.96
CA ALA A 188 4.62 -5.82 6.48
C ALA A 188 5.62 -6.75 5.76
N TRP A 189 5.18 -7.97 5.50
CA TRP A 189 5.96 -8.93 4.72
C TRP A 189 5.04 -9.98 4.08
N ALA A 190 5.51 -10.60 3.01
CA ALA A 190 4.89 -11.75 2.38
C ALA A 190 5.92 -12.66 1.75
N GLY A 191 5.51 -13.76 1.13
CA GLY A 191 6.43 -14.57 0.35
C GLY A 191 5.82 -15.86 -0.20
N PRO A 192 6.46 -16.46 -1.21
CA PRO A 192 6.02 -17.73 -1.78
C PRO A 192 6.37 -18.91 -0.85
N CYS A 193 5.45 -19.86 -0.75
CA CYS A 193 5.58 -21.08 0.03
C CYS A 193 5.85 -22.32 -0.83
N SER A 194 5.23 -22.39 -2.02
CA SER A 194 5.44 -23.47 -2.98
C SER A 194 5.14 -23.03 -4.41
N ARG A 195 5.67 -23.78 -5.37
CA ARG A 195 5.55 -23.52 -6.80
C ARG A 195 4.94 -24.71 -7.54
N VAL A 196 4.18 -24.46 -8.61
CA VAL A 196 3.71 -25.49 -9.55
C VAL A 196 4.80 -25.81 -10.57
N SER A 197 5.00 -27.09 -10.86
CA SER A 197 6.05 -27.60 -11.77
C SER A 197 7.45 -26.99 -11.49
N GLY A 198 7.73 -26.67 -10.21
CA GLY A 198 8.97 -26.04 -9.78
C GLY A 198 9.14 -24.54 -10.10
N GLN A 199 8.28 -23.96 -10.94
CA GLN A 199 8.52 -22.62 -11.51
C GLN A 199 7.63 -21.53 -10.89
N ARG A 200 6.31 -21.56 -11.13
CA ARG A 200 5.42 -20.46 -10.74
C ARG A 200 4.93 -20.61 -9.29
N PRO A 201 5.08 -19.59 -8.41
CA PRO A 201 4.45 -19.60 -7.09
C PRO A 201 2.93 -19.83 -7.16
N THR A 202 2.42 -20.73 -6.33
CA THR A 202 0.99 -21.07 -6.25
C THR A 202 0.44 -21.10 -4.84
N VAL A 203 1.31 -21.15 -3.83
CA VAL A 203 0.95 -20.95 -2.43
C VAL A 203 1.87 -19.87 -1.87
N GLY A 204 1.32 -18.95 -1.10
CA GLY A 204 2.08 -17.92 -0.41
C GLY A 204 1.39 -17.48 0.88
N VAL A 205 2.06 -16.60 1.61
CA VAL A 205 1.52 -15.99 2.82
C VAL A 205 1.83 -14.50 2.85
N PHE A 206 1.07 -13.76 3.65
CA PHE A 206 1.35 -12.36 3.95
C PHE A 206 0.94 -12.03 5.39
N ASN A 207 1.71 -11.15 6.03
CA ASN A 207 1.38 -10.56 7.32
C ASN A 207 1.36 -9.04 7.19
N ILE A 208 0.18 -8.43 7.33
CA ILE A 208 0.02 -6.98 7.34
C ILE A 208 0.01 -6.50 8.78
N GLY A 209 1.11 -5.89 9.22
CA GLY A 209 1.23 -5.35 10.57
C GLY A 209 0.12 -4.33 10.86
N PRO A 210 -0.64 -4.44 11.96
CA PRO A 210 -1.66 -3.45 12.31
C PRO A 210 -1.12 -2.01 12.41
N GLU A 211 0.19 -1.84 12.59
CA GLU A 211 0.91 -0.58 12.61
C GLU A 211 0.88 0.16 11.25
N VAL A 212 0.66 -0.53 10.13
CA VAL A 212 0.60 0.07 8.77
C VAL A 212 -0.83 0.43 8.33
N LEU A 213 -1.82 0.04 9.13
CA LEU A 213 -3.25 0.21 8.82
C LEU A 213 -3.73 1.63 9.13
N THR A 214 -3.29 2.60 8.32
CA THR A 214 -3.57 4.04 8.51
C THR A 214 -4.76 4.54 7.70
N SER A 215 -4.86 4.18 6.42
CA SER A 215 -5.93 4.59 5.51
C SER A 215 -6.15 3.53 4.44
N HIS A 216 -7.32 3.55 3.81
CA HIS A 216 -7.69 2.60 2.77
C HIS A 216 -6.65 2.51 1.64
N ASP A 217 -6.37 3.63 0.96
CA ASP A 217 -5.43 3.67 -0.17
C ASP A 217 -4.03 3.24 0.25
N SER A 218 -3.56 3.73 1.40
CA SER A 218 -2.26 3.40 1.96
C SER A 218 -2.12 1.90 2.19
N SER A 219 -3.08 1.31 2.90
CA SER A 219 -3.05 -0.11 3.29
C SER A 219 -3.30 -1.05 2.12
N MET A 220 -4.15 -0.66 1.16
CA MET A 220 -4.35 -1.37 -0.11
C MET A 220 -3.04 -1.51 -0.88
N ARG A 221 -2.28 -0.42 -1.03
CA ARG A 221 -1.02 -0.43 -1.79
C ARG A 221 0.09 -1.21 -1.09
N VAL A 222 0.20 -1.11 0.24
CA VAL A 222 1.12 -1.97 1.01
C VAL A 222 0.73 -3.44 0.84
N THR A 223 -0.56 -3.77 0.94
CA THR A 223 -1.01 -5.16 0.80
C THR A 223 -0.75 -5.69 -0.62
N ALA A 224 -0.93 -4.88 -1.66
CA ALA A 224 -0.60 -5.26 -3.04
C ALA A 224 0.90 -5.44 -3.26
N HIS A 225 1.73 -4.57 -2.68
CA HIS A 225 3.19 -4.74 -2.65
C HIS A 225 3.57 -6.10 -2.05
N GLU A 226 3.03 -6.44 -0.89
CA GLU A 226 3.33 -7.71 -0.23
C GLU A 226 2.83 -8.92 -1.06
N ILE A 227 1.61 -8.84 -1.62
CA ILE A 227 1.11 -9.89 -2.49
C ILE A 227 1.99 -10.05 -3.75
N ALA A 228 2.60 -8.98 -4.27
CA ALA A 228 3.55 -9.07 -5.37
C ALA A 228 4.76 -9.96 -5.03
N HIS A 229 5.30 -9.85 -3.81
CA HIS A 229 6.34 -10.74 -3.32
C HIS A 229 5.87 -12.19 -3.28
N ALA A 230 4.67 -12.46 -2.77
CA ALA A 230 4.10 -13.81 -2.77
C ALA A 230 3.90 -14.39 -4.18
N LEU A 231 3.63 -13.54 -5.18
CA LEU A 231 3.49 -13.91 -6.59
C LEU A 231 4.83 -14.17 -7.29
N GLY A 232 5.95 -13.81 -6.65
CA GLY A 232 7.30 -14.14 -7.12
C GLY A 232 8.21 -12.94 -7.37
N PHE A 233 7.77 -11.71 -7.12
CA PHE A 233 8.66 -10.55 -7.19
C PHE A 233 9.72 -10.66 -6.09
N GLY A 234 10.95 -11.06 -6.44
CA GLY A 234 12.03 -11.21 -5.46
C GLY A 234 13.32 -11.67 -6.10
N PHE A 235 14.45 -11.31 -5.49
CA PHE A 235 15.78 -11.52 -6.07
C PHE A 235 16.04 -12.97 -6.46
N ASP A 236 15.76 -13.93 -5.57
CA ASP A 236 16.04 -15.35 -5.80
C ASP A 236 15.36 -15.89 -7.06
N ILE A 237 14.11 -15.50 -7.32
CA ILE A 237 13.37 -15.88 -8.53
C ILE A 237 13.98 -15.19 -9.76
N MET A 238 14.35 -13.91 -9.65
CA MET A 238 14.98 -13.19 -10.75
C MET A 238 16.33 -13.80 -11.13
N GLU A 239 17.14 -14.20 -10.14
CA GLU A 239 18.44 -14.82 -10.35
C GLU A 239 18.30 -16.23 -10.94
N GLU A 240 17.39 -17.05 -10.40
CA GLU A 240 17.08 -18.39 -10.91
C GLU A 240 16.63 -18.37 -12.38
N LEU A 241 15.79 -17.40 -12.74
CA LEU A 241 15.30 -17.19 -14.10
C LEU A 241 16.29 -16.43 -15.00
N LYS A 242 17.47 -16.07 -14.49
CA LYS A 242 18.53 -15.33 -15.21
C LYS A 242 18.03 -14.00 -15.79
N LEU A 243 17.17 -13.29 -15.04
CA LEU A 243 16.63 -11.98 -15.42
C LEU A 243 17.52 -10.82 -14.96
N VAL A 244 18.52 -11.10 -14.11
CA VAL A 244 19.40 -10.11 -13.50
C VAL A 244 20.86 -10.33 -13.82
N GLU A 245 21.60 -9.23 -13.93
CA GLU A 245 23.06 -9.21 -14.10
C GLU A 245 23.67 -8.16 -13.17
N LYS A 246 24.91 -8.39 -12.73
CA LYS A 246 25.69 -7.33 -12.07
C LYS A 246 26.22 -6.35 -13.10
N LYS A 247 26.08 -5.06 -12.83
CA LYS A 247 26.66 -3.96 -13.61
C LYS A 247 27.48 -3.06 -12.69
N SER A 248 28.63 -2.63 -13.17
CA SER A 248 29.53 -1.73 -12.46
C SER A 248 29.43 -0.30 -12.98
N GLY A 249 29.80 0.68 -12.15
CA GLY A 249 29.97 2.07 -12.58
C GLY A 249 28.69 2.88 -12.73
N ILE A 250 27.53 2.36 -12.33
CA ILE A 250 26.28 3.13 -12.38
C ILE A 250 26.37 4.27 -11.35
N ARG A 251 26.39 5.53 -11.82
CA ARG A 251 26.56 6.74 -11.00
C ARG A 251 27.78 6.68 -10.05
N GLY A 252 28.83 5.93 -10.41
CA GLY A 252 30.02 5.73 -9.58
C GLY A 252 29.84 4.75 -8.42
N LYS A 253 28.72 4.01 -8.37
CA LYS A 253 28.50 2.91 -7.42
C LYS A 253 29.40 1.73 -7.75
N ASN A 254 29.59 0.88 -6.74
CA ASN A 254 30.14 -0.47 -6.93
C ASN A 254 29.16 -1.32 -7.77
N ASP A 255 29.47 -2.60 -7.96
CA ASP A 255 28.58 -3.53 -8.66
C ASP A 255 27.17 -3.53 -8.04
N VAL A 256 26.17 -3.19 -8.87
CA VAL A 256 24.75 -3.25 -8.53
C VAL A 256 24.06 -4.31 -9.38
N TRP A 257 23.00 -4.90 -8.85
CA TRP A 257 22.15 -5.81 -9.61
C TRP A 257 21.17 -5.02 -10.47
N VAL A 258 21.02 -5.47 -11.71
CA VAL A 258 20.18 -4.82 -12.71
C VAL A 258 19.32 -5.89 -13.37
N VAL A 259 18.02 -5.63 -13.50
CA VAL A 259 17.11 -6.46 -14.29
C VAL A 259 17.34 -6.15 -15.78
N THR A 260 17.85 -7.11 -16.53
CA THR A 260 18.24 -6.98 -17.94
C THR A 260 17.25 -7.67 -18.90
N SER A 261 16.11 -8.13 -18.38
CA SER A 261 15.12 -8.88 -19.14
C SER A 261 14.43 -8.05 -20.25
N PRO A 262 14.02 -8.68 -21.37
CA PRO A 262 13.67 -7.94 -22.58
C PRO A 262 12.49 -6.97 -22.44
N THR A 263 11.42 -7.37 -21.75
CA THR A 263 10.23 -6.52 -21.57
C THR A 263 10.52 -5.38 -20.62
N VAL A 264 11.22 -5.65 -19.51
CA VAL A 264 11.65 -4.61 -18.54
C VAL A 264 12.52 -3.56 -19.23
N VAL A 265 13.54 -3.96 -20.00
CA VAL A 265 14.40 -3.03 -20.72
C VAL A 265 13.59 -2.19 -21.70
N LYS A 266 12.76 -2.82 -22.53
CA LYS A 266 11.93 -2.11 -23.51
C LYS A 266 10.98 -1.11 -22.84
N LYS A 267 10.29 -1.52 -21.77
CA LYS A 267 9.36 -0.65 -21.05
C LYS A 267 10.07 0.48 -20.31
N ALA A 268 11.28 0.25 -19.80
CA ALA A 268 12.10 1.29 -19.22
C ALA A 268 12.60 2.31 -20.27
N GLN A 269 12.97 1.85 -21.47
CA GLN A 269 13.34 2.74 -22.59
C GLN A 269 12.19 3.70 -22.93
N GLU A 270 10.98 3.14 -23.09
CA GLU A 270 9.74 3.89 -23.34
C GLU A 270 9.43 4.86 -22.19
N PHE A 271 9.54 4.40 -20.94
CA PHE A 271 9.18 5.15 -19.74
C PHE A 271 10.11 6.35 -19.47
N TYR A 272 11.42 6.10 -19.42
CA TYR A 272 12.41 7.14 -19.14
C TYR A 272 12.68 8.01 -20.37
N GLY A 273 12.41 7.52 -21.58
CA GLY A 273 12.84 8.17 -22.82
C GLY A 273 14.35 8.06 -23.04
N CYS A 274 14.93 6.91 -22.68
CA CYS A 274 16.36 6.62 -22.82
C CYS A 274 16.53 5.30 -23.57
N ASN A 275 16.98 5.31 -24.83
CA ASN A 275 17.14 4.08 -25.62
C ASN A 275 18.41 3.28 -25.22
N GLU A 276 19.33 3.95 -24.55
CA GLU A 276 20.64 3.47 -24.14
C GLU A 276 20.56 2.57 -22.90
N ILE A 277 19.51 2.71 -22.06
CA ILE A 277 19.31 1.87 -20.87
C ILE A 277 19.29 0.38 -21.25
N LYS A 278 20.10 -0.42 -20.55
CA LYS A 278 20.22 -1.88 -20.76
C LYS A 278 19.67 -2.73 -19.63
N GLY A 279 19.07 -2.08 -18.64
CA GLY A 279 18.38 -2.73 -17.54
C GLY A 279 18.01 -1.74 -16.45
N VAL A 280 17.17 -2.18 -15.53
CA VAL A 280 16.65 -1.36 -14.43
C VAL A 280 17.29 -1.81 -13.13
N GLU A 281 17.88 -0.87 -12.40
CA GLU A 281 18.57 -1.13 -11.14
C GLU A 281 17.62 -1.66 -10.06
N LEU A 282 18.13 -2.60 -9.27
CA LEU A 282 17.52 -3.06 -8.05
C LEU A 282 18.16 -2.34 -6.86
N GLU A 283 17.37 -2.15 -5.81
CA GLU A 283 17.78 -1.45 -4.59
C GLU A 283 19.04 -2.09 -3.96
N ASP A 284 20.09 -1.31 -3.72
CA ASP A 284 21.35 -1.76 -3.11
C ASP A 284 21.61 -1.12 -1.73
N GLU A 285 20.83 -0.12 -1.32
CA GLU A 285 20.80 0.44 0.03
C GLU A 285 19.85 -0.35 0.95
N GLY A 286 19.85 -0.02 2.25
CA GLY A 286 19.01 -0.69 3.24
C GLY A 286 19.60 -2.00 3.79
N GLY A 287 18.77 -2.74 4.53
CA GLY A 287 19.17 -4.02 5.13
C GLY A 287 18.97 -5.20 4.18
N ASP A 288 19.32 -6.40 4.65
CA ASP A 288 19.06 -7.66 3.93
C ASP A 288 17.59 -7.84 3.50
N GLY A 289 16.66 -7.15 4.18
CA GLY A 289 15.21 -7.12 3.88
C GLY A 289 14.81 -6.37 2.63
N THR A 290 15.66 -5.44 2.21
CA THR A 290 15.33 -4.44 1.19
C THR A 290 16.15 -4.69 -0.06
N LYS A 291 17.44 -5.03 0.09
CA LYS A 291 18.37 -5.16 -1.03
C LYS A 291 17.90 -6.20 -2.05
N ASN A 292 18.09 -5.85 -3.32
CA ASN A 292 17.89 -6.64 -4.53
C ASN A 292 16.47 -7.15 -4.80
N SER A 293 15.53 -7.03 -3.86
CA SER A 293 14.14 -7.50 -4.04
C SER A 293 13.16 -6.37 -4.34
N HIS A 294 13.67 -5.16 -4.57
CA HIS A 294 12.90 -3.96 -4.84
C HIS A 294 13.54 -3.19 -5.99
N TRP A 295 12.75 -2.37 -6.69
CA TRP A 295 13.30 -1.40 -7.63
C TRP A 295 14.14 -0.35 -6.90
N GLU A 296 15.23 0.08 -7.53
CA GLU A 296 16.06 1.20 -7.07
C GLU A 296 15.19 2.46 -6.92
N ARG A 297 14.99 2.86 -5.67
CA ARG A 297 14.08 3.96 -5.35
C ARG A 297 14.64 5.29 -5.88
N ARG A 298 15.96 5.44 -6.08
CA ARG A 298 16.59 6.61 -6.73
C ARG A 298 16.06 6.88 -8.14
N ILE A 299 15.57 5.89 -8.86
CA ILE A 299 15.02 6.07 -10.21
C ILE A 299 13.51 5.79 -10.31
N ALA A 300 12.94 5.15 -9.30
CA ALA A 300 11.55 4.68 -9.32
C ALA A 300 10.80 5.00 -8.01
N MET A 301 11.03 6.16 -7.38
CA MET A 301 10.52 6.50 -6.03
C MET A 301 9.01 6.36 -5.85
N GLU A 302 8.23 6.48 -6.93
CA GLU A 302 6.78 6.33 -6.96
C GLU A 302 6.32 4.89 -7.27
N GLU A 303 7.22 3.94 -7.48
CA GLU A 303 6.88 2.57 -7.86
C GLU A 303 6.43 1.76 -6.63
N MET A 304 5.39 0.94 -6.81
CA MET A 304 4.83 0.08 -5.76
C MET A 304 5.88 -0.82 -5.12
N MET A 305 6.79 -1.41 -5.90
CA MET A 305 7.83 -2.35 -5.48
C MET A 305 9.15 -1.68 -5.10
N THR A 306 9.12 -0.42 -4.64
CA THR A 306 10.24 0.17 -3.92
C THR A 306 10.27 -0.30 -2.45
N GLY A 307 11.45 -0.37 -1.85
CA GLY A 307 11.62 -0.89 -0.48
C GLY A 307 11.08 0.03 0.63
N LEU A 308 10.76 1.28 0.28
CA LEU A 308 10.10 2.26 1.14
C LEU A 308 8.90 2.85 0.43
N LYS A 309 7.74 2.78 1.08
CA LYS A 309 6.48 3.30 0.54
C LYS A 309 6.56 4.82 0.31
N SER A 310 6.16 5.27 -0.88
CA SER A 310 5.87 6.69 -1.18
C SER A 310 4.68 7.18 -0.33
N SER A 311 4.47 8.49 -0.23
CA SER A 311 3.37 9.04 0.57
C SER A 311 1.98 8.67 0.06
N ASP A 312 1.80 8.50 -1.25
CA ASP A 312 0.54 8.05 -1.85
C ASP A 312 0.32 6.52 -1.80
N GLY A 313 1.37 5.77 -1.42
CA GLY A 313 1.36 4.32 -1.33
C GLY A 313 2.12 3.57 -2.42
N GLY A 314 2.57 4.22 -3.49
CA GLY A 314 3.31 3.60 -4.59
C GLY A 314 2.41 3.10 -5.73
N ARG A 315 2.86 3.24 -6.97
CA ARG A 315 2.15 3.03 -8.24
C ARG A 315 2.49 1.68 -8.84
N TYR A 316 1.47 0.92 -9.24
CA TYR A 316 1.65 -0.34 -9.96
C TYR A 316 1.97 -0.02 -11.44
N SER A 317 3.24 0.29 -11.68
CA SER A 317 3.72 0.86 -12.94
C SER A 317 3.99 -0.19 -14.02
N VAL A 318 4.37 0.31 -15.20
CA VAL A 318 4.90 -0.50 -16.30
C VAL A 318 6.09 -1.37 -15.91
N LEU A 319 6.91 -0.96 -14.92
CA LEU A 319 8.12 -1.69 -14.54
C LEU A 319 7.79 -3.01 -13.84
N THR A 320 6.94 -2.95 -12.80
CA THR A 320 6.49 -4.16 -12.08
C THR A 320 5.70 -5.09 -12.99
N MET A 321 4.83 -4.54 -13.87
CA MET A 321 4.13 -5.35 -14.86
C MET A 321 5.08 -6.04 -15.85
N ALA A 322 6.11 -5.34 -16.33
CA ALA A 322 7.10 -5.89 -17.24
C ALA A 322 7.91 -7.02 -16.61
N LEU A 323 8.30 -6.88 -15.34
CA LEU A 323 9.03 -7.93 -14.64
C LEU A 323 8.16 -9.18 -14.43
N PHE A 324 6.88 -9.02 -14.05
CA PHE A 324 5.96 -10.16 -13.97
C PHE A 324 5.79 -10.87 -15.32
N GLU A 325 5.80 -10.14 -16.43
CA GLU A 325 5.74 -10.75 -17.77
C GLU A 325 7.04 -11.49 -18.12
N ASP A 326 8.21 -10.91 -17.82
CA ASP A 326 9.51 -11.54 -18.09
C ASP A 326 9.81 -12.74 -17.20
N MET A 327 9.15 -12.89 -16.04
CA MET A 327 9.17 -14.14 -15.27
C MET A 327 8.58 -15.33 -16.05
N GLY A 328 7.80 -15.08 -17.10
CA GLY A 328 7.13 -16.11 -17.91
C GLY A 328 5.92 -16.75 -17.23
N PHE A 329 5.67 -16.46 -15.96
CA PHE A 329 4.52 -16.98 -15.21
C PHE A 329 3.22 -16.26 -15.55
N TYR A 330 3.34 -14.99 -15.92
CA TYR A 330 2.22 -14.07 -16.10
C TYR A 330 2.28 -13.39 -17.46
N ARG A 331 1.13 -12.90 -17.93
CA ARG A 331 1.03 -11.92 -19.01
C ARG A 331 0.51 -10.61 -18.44
N ALA A 332 1.15 -9.50 -18.76
CA ALA A 332 0.66 -8.20 -18.37
C ALA A 332 -0.53 -7.77 -19.24
N LYS A 333 -1.54 -7.18 -18.62
CA LYS A 333 -2.67 -6.51 -19.29
C LYS A 333 -2.28 -5.06 -19.56
N TRP A 334 -1.48 -4.86 -20.62
CA TRP A 334 -1.04 -3.54 -21.04
C TRP A 334 -2.21 -2.57 -21.26
N GLY A 335 -2.04 -1.33 -20.84
CA GLY A 335 -3.09 -0.31 -20.74
C GLY A 335 -3.72 -0.18 -19.35
N ASN A 336 -3.47 -1.13 -18.44
CA ASN A 336 -3.94 -1.10 -17.05
C ASN A 336 -2.85 -0.70 -16.04
N GLU A 337 -1.63 -0.39 -16.49
CA GLU A 337 -0.60 0.23 -15.66
C GLU A 337 -1.08 1.54 -15.01
N GLU A 338 -0.63 1.79 -13.79
CA GLU A 338 -0.76 3.11 -13.20
C GLU A 338 0.36 4.02 -13.71
N ASP A 339 0.03 5.28 -13.95
CA ASP A 339 1.01 6.26 -14.38
C ASP A 339 1.94 6.61 -13.21
N MET A 340 3.24 6.49 -13.46
CA MET A 340 4.31 6.87 -12.55
C MET A 340 5.00 8.09 -13.15
N HIS A 341 5.12 9.19 -12.41
CA HIS A 341 5.68 10.43 -12.94
C HIS A 341 7.14 10.61 -12.57
N PHE A 342 7.57 10.02 -11.46
CA PHE A 342 8.96 9.98 -11.06
C PHE A 342 9.80 9.26 -12.12
N GLY A 343 10.71 10.00 -12.77
CA GLY A 343 11.59 9.50 -13.83
C GLY A 343 11.02 9.57 -15.26
N LYS A 344 9.70 9.64 -15.43
CA LYS A 344 9.04 9.66 -16.75
C LYS A 344 9.62 10.73 -17.67
N GLY A 345 10.05 10.33 -18.87
CA GLY A 345 10.55 11.22 -19.93
C GLY A 345 11.79 12.07 -19.59
N ARG A 346 12.55 11.75 -18.54
CA ARG A 346 13.73 12.54 -18.12
C ARG A 346 15.04 12.15 -18.82
N GLY A 347 15.00 11.19 -19.75
CA GLY A 347 16.13 10.77 -20.57
C GLY A 347 17.23 10.03 -19.79
N CYS A 348 18.31 9.70 -20.49
CA CYS A 348 19.42 8.94 -19.91
C CYS A 348 20.14 9.68 -18.79
N ASP A 349 20.17 11.01 -18.85
CA ASP A 349 20.72 11.86 -17.80
C ASP A 349 20.15 11.53 -16.41
N PHE A 350 18.86 11.19 -16.31
CA PHE A 350 18.22 10.85 -15.03
C PHE A 350 18.79 9.59 -14.38
N LEU A 351 19.21 8.64 -15.21
CA LEU A 351 19.76 7.34 -14.85
C LEU A 351 21.28 7.41 -14.64
N GLU A 352 21.97 8.23 -15.44
CA GLU A 352 23.43 8.26 -15.50
C GLU A 352 24.06 9.36 -14.64
N LYS A 353 23.41 10.53 -14.54
CA LYS A 353 23.94 11.66 -13.77
C LYS A 353 23.59 11.57 -12.30
N ARG A 354 24.40 12.25 -11.49
CA ARG A 354 24.09 12.51 -10.07
C ARG A 354 22.81 13.34 -9.98
N CYS A 355 22.04 13.17 -8.91
CA CYS A 355 20.85 13.99 -8.70
C CYS A 355 21.20 15.46 -8.44
N VAL A 356 22.34 15.70 -7.81
CA VAL A 356 22.82 17.03 -7.44
C VAL A 356 24.32 17.12 -7.76
N GLU A 357 24.73 18.20 -8.40
CA GLU A 357 26.12 18.52 -8.67
C GLU A 357 26.44 19.91 -8.12
N ASN A 358 27.48 20.02 -7.30
CA ASN A 358 27.92 21.29 -6.71
C ASN A 358 26.77 22.05 -6.00
N GLY A 359 25.89 21.32 -5.29
CA GLY A 359 24.71 21.89 -4.61
C GLY A 359 23.57 22.34 -5.53
N ARG A 360 23.65 22.09 -6.84
CA ARG A 360 22.58 22.36 -7.81
C ARG A 360 21.92 21.05 -8.25
N SER A 361 20.60 20.97 -8.15
CA SER A 361 19.86 19.81 -8.63
C SER A 361 19.92 19.74 -10.16
N ASN A 362 20.21 18.56 -10.69
CA ASN A 362 20.05 18.23 -12.10
C ASN A 362 18.56 18.01 -12.46
N PHE A 363 17.72 17.69 -11.46
CA PHE A 363 16.29 17.40 -11.62
C PHE A 363 15.48 18.12 -10.53
N PRO A 364 15.37 19.47 -10.57
CA PRO A 364 14.82 20.30 -9.48
C PRO A 364 13.34 20.07 -9.18
N ASP A 365 12.63 19.39 -10.07
CA ASP A 365 11.23 19.01 -9.94
C ASP A 365 11.01 17.78 -9.04
N VAL A 366 12.05 16.94 -8.83
CA VAL A 366 11.99 15.74 -7.97
C VAL A 366 13.07 15.70 -6.88
N PHE A 367 14.24 16.29 -7.14
CA PHE A 367 15.32 16.43 -6.16
C PHE A 367 15.54 17.91 -5.82
N CYS A 368 15.43 18.25 -4.55
CA CYS A 368 15.52 19.62 -4.06
C CYS A 368 16.93 19.91 -3.51
N THR A 369 17.36 21.18 -3.50
CA THR A 369 18.67 21.56 -2.91
C THR A 369 18.63 22.77 -1.99
N SER A 370 17.51 23.47 -1.93
CA SER A 370 17.32 24.63 -1.04
C SER A 370 16.46 24.24 0.15
N LYS A 371 16.91 24.60 1.35
CA LYS A 371 15.99 24.66 2.51
C LYS A 371 14.96 25.75 2.21
N ALA A 372 13.70 25.36 2.20
CA ALA A 372 12.58 26.28 2.17
C ALA A 372 12.67 27.25 3.37
N ARG A 373 12.00 28.39 3.31
CA ARG A 373 11.73 29.14 4.56
C ARG A 373 10.93 28.22 5.49
N ASP A 374 11.05 28.36 6.81
CA ASP A 374 10.34 27.50 7.79
C ASP A 374 8.80 27.46 7.61
N THR A 375 8.24 28.38 6.82
CA THR A 375 6.80 28.48 6.52
C THR A 375 6.39 27.92 5.16
N GLU A 376 7.34 27.50 4.32
CA GLU A 376 7.09 27.01 2.97
C GLU A 376 7.16 25.47 2.97
N ILE A 377 5.97 24.86 2.87
CA ILE A 377 5.80 23.41 2.72
C ILE A 377 5.34 23.12 1.29
N PHE A 378 5.97 22.12 0.66
CA PHE A 378 5.81 21.81 -0.76
C PHE A 378 5.26 20.41 -0.95
N CYS A 379 4.64 20.15 -2.11
CA CYS A 379 4.18 18.81 -2.43
C CYS A 379 5.34 17.81 -2.48
N THR A 380 5.11 16.62 -1.93
CA THR A 380 5.88 15.42 -2.26
C THR A 380 5.73 15.11 -3.76
N SER A 381 6.71 14.41 -4.36
CA SER A 381 6.73 14.18 -5.83
C SER A 381 5.47 13.44 -6.32
N ASP A 382 5.02 12.47 -5.53
CA ASP A 382 3.85 11.63 -5.72
C ASP A 382 2.52 12.32 -5.35
N ARG A 383 2.58 13.58 -4.90
CA ARG A 383 1.43 14.42 -4.51
C ARG A 383 0.59 13.85 -3.35
N GLY A 384 1.15 12.94 -2.54
CA GLY A 384 0.45 12.36 -1.40
C GLY A 384 0.37 13.29 -0.18
N GLY A 385 1.24 14.29 -0.07
CA GLY A 385 1.16 15.28 1.01
C GLY A 385 2.13 16.45 0.89
N LEU A 386 2.28 17.18 1.99
CA LEU A 386 3.14 18.36 2.09
C LEU A 386 4.39 18.05 2.92
N GLY A 387 5.53 18.57 2.50
CA GLY A 387 6.82 18.29 3.12
C GLY A 387 7.80 19.44 2.99
N SER A 388 9.04 19.19 3.38
CA SER A 388 10.15 20.10 3.16
C SER A 388 11.33 19.38 2.52
N CYS A 389 12.27 20.15 1.98
CA CYS A 389 13.47 19.57 1.40
C CYS A 389 14.34 18.93 2.49
N ALA A 390 14.40 17.60 2.49
CA ALA A 390 15.15 16.84 3.49
C ALA A 390 16.65 16.92 3.19
N ILE A 391 17.32 17.85 3.85
CA ILE A 391 18.78 18.00 3.85
C ILE A 391 19.26 18.01 5.29
N GLN A 392 20.07 17.01 5.65
CA GLN A 392 20.60 16.82 6.99
C GLN A 392 22.13 16.75 6.98
N THR A 393 22.73 16.95 8.15
CA THR A 393 24.14 16.68 8.39
C THR A 393 24.24 15.33 9.09
N HIS A 394 24.89 14.38 8.44
CA HIS A 394 25.13 13.04 8.97
C HIS A 394 26.27 13.03 9.97
N GLU A 395 26.29 12.05 10.87
CA GLU A 395 27.33 11.95 11.91
C GLU A 395 28.73 11.71 11.29
N SER A 396 28.78 10.88 10.25
CA SER A 396 29.98 10.52 9.50
C SER A 396 29.92 11.04 8.07
N PRO A 397 31.07 11.24 7.40
CA PRO A 397 31.11 11.61 5.99
C PRO A 397 30.33 10.61 5.12
N ILE A 398 29.52 11.12 4.20
CA ILE A 398 28.77 10.32 3.22
C ILE A 398 29.79 9.66 2.26
N PRO A 399 29.55 8.43 1.76
CA PRO A 399 30.40 7.82 0.73
C PRO A 399 30.59 8.71 -0.50
N GLU A 400 31.79 8.72 -1.08
CA GLU A 400 32.20 9.66 -2.14
C GLU A 400 31.23 9.74 -3.32
N GLN A 401 30.72 8.60 -3.77
CA GLN A 401 29.78 8.50 -4.87
C GLN A 401 28.43 9.21 -4.62
N TYR A 402 28.07 9.43 -3.35
CA TYR A 402 26.82 10.04 -2.89
C TYR A 402 27.04 11.46 -2.30
N ARG A 403 28.24 12.03 -2.43
CA ARG A 403 28.52 13.42 -1.98
C ARG A 403 28.03 14.43 -3.01
N TYR A 404 27.10 15.27 -2.59
CA TYR A 404 26.43 16.25 -3.47
C TYR A 404 26.70 17.73 -3.13
N PHE A 405 27.23 17.97 -1.94
CA PHE A 405 27.50 19.30 -1.40
C PHE A 405 28.99 19.42 -1.04
N ALA A 406 29.47 20.66 -0.87
CA ALA A 406 30.84 20.92 -0.46
C ALA A 406 31.18 20.34 0.93
N ASP A 407 30.19 20.29 1.82
CA ASP A 407 30.30 19.57 3.09
C ASP A 407 30.03 18.08 2.87
N GLU A 408 31.04 17.24 3.09
CA GLU A 408 30.99 15.79 2.89
C GLU A 408 29.99 15.07 3.81
N LYS A 409 29.55 15.70 4.90
CA LYS A 409 28.53 15.17 5.81
C LYS A 409 27.12 15.60 5.43
N LYS A 410 26.95 16.49 4.46
CA LYS A 410 25.66 17.06 4.10
C LYS A 410 25.04 16.31 2.93
N GLY A 411 23.79 15.89 3.07
CA GLY A 411 23.06 15.18 2.03
C GLY A 411 21.58 15.00 2.37
N GLY A 412 20.86 14.28 1.50
CA GLY A 412 19.55 13.74 1.81
C GLY A 412 19.62 12.65 2.88
N PRO A 413 18.47 12.16 3.35
CA PRO A 413 18.41 11.09 4.34
C PRO A 413 18.84 9.75 3.73
N ALA A 414 19.31 8.82 4.56
CA ALA A 414 19.67 7.45 4.17
C ALA A 414 18.39 6.58 4.03
N GLU A 415 17.51 6.99 3.10
CA GLU A 415 16.19 6.41 2.85
C GLU A 415 16.09 5.89 1.40
N LEU A 416 17.10 5.16 0.95
CA LEU A 416 17.07 4.46 -0.34
C LEU A 416 16.95 5.45 -1.53
N LEU A 417 17.75 6.49 -1.54
CA LEU A 417 17.74 7.50 -2.61
C LEU A 417 19.15 7.93 -2.97
N ASP A 418 20.16 7.13 -2.65
CA ASP A 418 21.57 7.48 -2.83
C ASP A 418 21.92 8.81 -2.13
N TYR A 419 21.29 9.14 -0.99
CA TYR A 419 21.40 10.44 -0.29
C TYR A 419 20.93 11.66 -1.11
N CYS A 420 20.14 11.46 -2.17
CA CYS A 420 19.55 12.56 -2.92
C CYS A 420 18.49 13.29 -2.08
N PRO A 421 18.59 14.62 -1.90
CA PRO A 421 17.57 15.34 -1.16
C PRO A 421 16.28 15.45 -1.98
N TYR A 422 15.16 15.26 -1.30
CA TYR A 422 13.82 15.27 -1.88
C TYR A 422 12.83 15.94 -0.92
N ILE A 423 11.63 16.25 -1.40
CA ILE A 423 10.56 16.75 -0.51
C ILE A 423 10.04 15.58 0.33
N ARG A 424 10.44 15.53 1.60
CA ARG A 424 10.04 14.49 2.55
C ARG A 424 8.78 14.93 3.29
N LEU A 425 7.78 14.05 3.27
CA LEU A 425 6.50 14.23 3.95
C LEU A 425 6.69 14.43 5.46
N PHE A 426 5.99 15.38 6.08
CA PHE A 426 5.87 15.38 7.54
C PHE A 426 4.80 14.40 8.02
N SER A 427 5.01 13.79 9.18
CA SER A 427 4.13 12.75 9.72
C SER A 427 2.67 13.18 9.93
N ASN A 428 2.39 14.48 9.99
CA ASN A 428 1.05 15.04 10.19
C ASN A 428 0.54 15.87 9.00
N THR A 429 1.15 15.77 7.82
CA THR A 429 0.80 16.56 6.62
C THR A 429 0.46 15.73 5.38
N GLY A 430 0.08 14.46 5.56
CA GLY A 430 -0.54 13.65 4.51
C GLY A 430 -1.86 14.28 4.06
N CYS A 431 -2.12 14.34 2.75
CA CYS A 431 -3.39 14.88 2.27
C CYS A 431 -4.58 13.98 2.65
N THR A 432 -4.35 12.68 2.83
CA THR A 432 -5.42 11.71 3.12
C THR A 432 -5.72 11.52 4.61
N ASP A 433 -4.71 11.71 5.46
CA ASP A 433 -4.75 11.35 6.90
C ASP A 433 -4.02 12.35 7.81
N GLY A 434 -3.55 13.49 7.27
CA GLY A 434 -2.86 14.52 8.04
C GLY A 434 -3.75 15.30 9.01
N ASN A 435 -3.14 16.21 9.77
CA ASN A 435 -3.84 17.03 10.75
C ASN A 435 -4.35 18.34 10.10
N PRO A 436 -5.68 18.51 9.89
CA PRO A 436 -6.22 19.70 9.24
C PRO A 436 -5.98 21.00 10.02
N ASN A 437 -5.67 20.93 11.32
CA ASN A 437 -5.35 22.10 12.14
C ASN A 437 -3.94 22.65 11.85
N VAL A 438 -3.03 21.79 11.41
CA VAL A 438 -1.65 22.14 11.02
C VAL A 438 -1.61 22.54 9.54
N MET A 439 -2.37 21.85 8.71
CA MET A 439 -2.37 22.03 7.25
C MET A 439 -3.28 23.20 6.81
N LEU A 440 -2.85 24.44 7.08
CA LEU A 440 -3.65 25.64 6.76
C LEU A 440 -3.92 25.79 5.26
N GLY A 441 -5.19 26.07 4.90
CA GLY A 441 -5.61 26.20 3.50
C GLY A 441 -5.77 24.88 2.75
N SER A 442 -5.42 23.76 3.38
CA SER A 442 -5.52 22.42 2.81
C SER A 442 -6.82 21.73 3.20
N ARG A 443 -7.36 20.96 2.27
CA ARG A 443 -8.49 20.06 2.50
C ARG A 443 -7.96 18.65 2.70
N VAL A 444 -8.09 18.13 3.91
CA VAL A 444 -7.67 16.76 4.25
C VAL A 444 -8.85 15.80 4.13
N GLY A 445 -8.61 14.65 3.51
CA GLY A 445 -9.63 13.61 3.33
C GLY A 445 -9.18 12.50 2.37
N PRO A 446 -9.89 11.36 2.31
CA PRO A 446 -9.42 10.17 1.60
C PRO A 446 -9.11 10.41 0.11
N ASN A 447 -9.86 11.29 -0.54
CA ASN A 447 -9.67 11.66 -1.95
C ASN A 447 -8.83 12.94 -2.11
N SER A 448 -8.09 13.38 -1.10
CA SER A 448 -7.28 14.58 -1.20
C SER A 448 -5.88 14.31 -1.72
N ARG A 449 -5.35 15.26 -2.48
CA ARG A 449 -4.01 15.21 -3.09
C ARG A 449 -3.39 16.60 -3.11
N CYS A 450 -2.07 16.65 -3.21
CA CYS A 450 -1.30 17.88 -3.15
C CYS A 450 -1.20 18.57 -4.52
N VAL A 451 -1.41 19.88 -4.53
CA VAL A 451 -1.32 20.73 -5.73
C VAL A 451 -0.42 21.93 -5.51
N LYS A 452 0.30 22.32 -6.57
CA LYS A 452 1.21 23.45 -6.52
C LYS A 452 0.45 24.77 -6.42
N GLY A 453 0.82 25.61 -5.47
CA GLY A 453 0.23 26.92 -5.27
C GLY A 453 1.12 28.05 -5.79
N THR A 454 0.49 29.11 -6.30
CA THR A 454 1.20 30.35 -6.69
C THR A 454 0.58 31.54 -5.98
N ARG A 455 1.37 32.17 -5.10
CA ARG A 455 1.00 33.39 -4.35
C ARG A 455 -0.35 33.26 -3.61
N LEU A 456 -0.64 32.07 -3.10
CA LEU A 456 -1.86 31.80 -2.34
C LEU A 456 -1.84 32.62 -1.05
N ARG A 457 -2.95 33.28 -0.75
CA ARG A 457 -3.19 33.95 0.54
C ARG A 457 -4.51 33.53 1.10
N LEU A 458 -4.49 32.96 2.30
CA LEU A 458 -5.71 32.50 2.96
C LEU A 458 -6.60 33.71 3.32
N GLN A 459 -7.87 33.69 2.90
CA GLN A 459 -8.84 34.74 3.24
C GLN A 459 -8.98 34.85 4.76
N LYS A 460 -9.09 33.70 5.42
CA LYS A 460 -9.07 33.58 6.88
C LYS A 460 -7.64 33.78 7.41
N LYS A 461 -7.53 34.22 8.66
CA LYS A 461 -6.23 34.47 9.34
C LYS A 461 -5.38 35.62 8.77
N LYS A 462 -5.99 36.66 8.19
CA LYS A 462 -5.31 37.89 7.73
C LYS A 462 -4.35 37.69 6.54
N GLY A 463 -4.70 36.87 5.56
CA GLY A 463 -3.91 36.79 4.31
C GLY A 463 -2.60 36.03 4.46
N VAL A 464 -2.55 35.02 5.33
CA VAL A 464 -1.36 34.16 5.53
C VAL A 464 -0.91 33.63 4.16
N PRO A 465 0.35 33.86 3.76
CA PRO A 465 0.89 33.30 2.53
C PRO A 465 1.03 31.79 2.67
N LEU A 466 0.66 31.06 1.62
CA LEU A 466 0.79 29.61 1.53
C LEU A 466 1.56 29.26 0.24
N ALA A 467 2.38 28.22 0.33
CA ALA A 467 3.05 27.60 -0.81
C ALA A 467 2.08 26.59 -1.46
N ASP A 468 2.31 25.29 -1.27
CA ASP A 468 1.44 24.24 -1.79
C ASP A 468 0.35 23.86 -0.79
N ILE A 469 -0.73 23.23 -1.28
CA ILE A 469 -1.89 22.84 -0.47
C ILE A 469 -2.45 21.49 -0.91
N CYS A 470 -3.26 20.86 -0.05
CA CYS A 470 -4.10 19.73 -0.44
C CYS A 470 -5.49 20.20 -0.89
N VAL A 471 -6.03 19.56 -1.92
CA VAL A 471 -7.42 19.71 -2.39
C VAL A 471 -8.06 18.33 -2.49
N GLU A 472 -9.39 18.25 -2.30
CA GLU A 472 -10.09 17.00 -2.63
C GLU A 472 -10.23 16.92 -4.16
N VAL A 473 -9.96 15.75 -4.72
CA VAL A 473 -10.05 15.49 -6.16
C VAL A 473 -11.25 14.62 -6.49
N ASN A 474 -11.88 14.90 -7.63
CA ASN A 474 -12.85 14.01 -8.27
C ASN A 474 -12.24 13.48 -9.56
N CYS A 475 -11.93 12.19 -9.57
CA CYS A 475 -11.32 11.49 -10.69
C CYS A 475 -12.35 10.90 -11.67
N GLU A 476 -13.65 10.88 -11.33
CA GLU A 476 -14.71 10.24 -12.14
C GLU A 476 -15.07 11.05 -13.39
N SER A 477 -14.96 12.38 -13.32
CA SER A 477 -15.22 13.29 -14.44
C SER A 477 -14.12 13.23 -15.49
N ASP A 478 -14.44 13.42 -16.78
CA ASP A 478 -13.45 13.45 -17.88
C ASP A 478 -12.35 14.49 -17.61
N ILE A 479 -12.76 15.69 -17.17
CA ILE A 479 -11.88 16.75 -16.68
C ILE A 479 -11.70 16.54 -15.17
N LEU A 480 -10.46 16.61 -14.67
CA LEU A 480 -10.17 16.65 -13.24
C LEU A 480 -10.99 17.77 -12.57
N GLN A 481 -11.68 17.47 -11.48
CA GLN A 481 -12.30 18.50 -10.64
C GLN A 481 -11.69 18.51 -9.25
N VAL A 482 -11.62 19.71 -8.67
CA VAL A 482 -11.02 19.95 -7.36
C VAL A 482 -11.96 20.73 -6.46
N ARG A 483 -11.82 20.54 -5.15
CA ARG A 483 -12.60 21.25 -4.12
C ARG A 483 -11.71 21.70 -2.96
N PHE A 484 -11.76 22.99 -2.66
CA PHE A 484 -10.91 23.66 -1.69
C PHE A 484 -11.45 23.60 -0.25
N VAL A 485 -10.61 23.90 0.75
CA VAL A 485 -11.05 23.93 2.15
C VAL A 485 -12.06 25.05 2.42
N GLY A 486 -13.16 24.70 3.07
CA GLY A 486 -14.24 25.65 3.39
C GLY A 486 -15.11 26.05 2.21
N ASP A 487 -14.89 25.49 1.03
CA ASP A 487 -15.72 25.70 -0.16
C ASP A 487 -16.26 24.36 -0.66
N ASN A 488 -17.59 24.24 -0.71
CA ASN A 488 -18.24 23.00 -1.11
C ASN A 488 -18.38 22.85 -2.64
N ARG A 489 -18.04 23.88 -3.41
CA ARG A 489 -18.13 23.88 -4.88
C ARG A 489 -17.00 23.05 -5.51
N TRP A 490 -17.35 22.23 -6.48
CA TRP A 490 -16.39 21.60 -7.39
C TRP A 490 -15.97 22.58 -8.49
N TYR A 491 -14.67 22.63 -8.75
CA TYR A 491 -14.06 23.45 -9.80
C TYR A 491 -13.41 22.55 -10.83
N ASP A 492 -13.71 22.78 -12.11
CA ASP A 492 -12.97 22.14 -13.19
C ASP A 492 -11.52 22.60 -13.16
N CYS A 493 -10.60 21.64 -13.24
CA CYS A 493 -9.16 21.83 -13.15
C CYS A 493 -8.47 21.23 -14.38
N PRO A 494 -8.70 21.79 -15.58
CA PRO A 494 -8.01 21.36 -16.79
C PRO A 494 -6.49 21.58 -16.68
N GLU A 495 -5.71 20.64 -17.19
CA GLU A 495 -4.25 20.64 -17.14
C GLU A 495 -3.65 22.00 -17.55
N GLY A 496 -2.67 22.46 -16.77
CA GLY A 496 -1.93 23.71 -17.02
C GLY A 496 -2.71 24.99 -16.72
N ARG A 497 -4.02 24.93 -16.44
CA ARG A 497 -4.79 26.13 -16.04
C ARG A 497 -4.59 26.45 -14.57
N ASN A 498 -4.83 27.72 -14.26
CA ASN A 498 -4.86 28.23 -12.90
C ASN A 498 -6.29 28.27 -12.38
N VAL A 499 -6.52 27.68 -11.20
CA VAL A 499 -7.83 27.63 -10.55
C VAL A 499 -7.71 28.18 -9.14
N THR A 500 -8.74 28.87 -8.67
CA THR A 500 -8.77 29.41 -7.31
C THR A 500 -10.20 29.43 -6.76
N SER A 501 -10.34 29.39 -5.43
CA SER A 501 -11.59 29.68 -4.75
C SER A 501 -11.48 31.03 -4.05
N ASN A 502 -12.32 31.97 -4.46
CA ASN A 502 -12.48 33.28 -3.82
C ASN A 502 -13.16 33.18 -2.43
N VAL A 503 -13.69 32.00 -2.06
CA VAL A 503 -14.21 31.73 -0.72
C VAL A 503 -13.05 31.42 0.23
N THR A 504 -12.07 30.65 -0.25
CA THR A 504 -10.94 30.18 0.55
C THR A 504 -9.78 31.18 0.56
N PHE A 505 -9.45 31.77 -0.59
CA PHE A 505 -8.25 32.58 -0.78
C PHE A 505 -8.57 34.02 -1.22
N SER A 506 -7.80 34.98 -0.70
CA SER A 506 -7.87 36.39 -1.09
C SER A 506 -7.05 36.71 -2.34
N SER A 507 -6.03 35.91 -2.62
CA SER A 507 -5.22 36.00 -3.83
C SER A 507 -4.54 34.68 -4.15
N GLY A 508 -4.05 34.55 -5.38
CA GLY A 508 -3.31 33.39 -5.85
C GLY A 508 -4.20 32.31 -6.44
N SER A 509 -3.57 31.25 -6.92
CA SER A 509 -4.23 30.12 -7.56
C SER A 509 -3.39 28.86 -7.40
N ILE A 510 -4.01 27.71 -7.54
CA ILE A 510 -3.31 26.45 -7.79
C ILE A 510 -3.07 26.29 -9.29
N GLN A 511 -2.02 25.57 -9.65
CA GLN A 511 -1.78 25.11 -11.01
C GLN A 511 -2.31 23.68 -11.15
N CYS A 512 -3.21 23.45 -12.10
CA CYS A 512 -3.81 22.15 -12.36
C CYS A 512 -2.78 21.19 -12.99
N PRO A 513 -2.45 20.07 -12.36
CA PRO A 513 -1.54 19.07 -12.91
C PRO A 513 -2.24 18.17 -13.96
N GLU A 514 -1.50 17.24 -14.56
CA GLU A 514 -2.11 16.17 -15.34
C GLU A 514 -3.00 15.32 -14.43
N LYS A 515 -4.16 14.89 -14.93
CA LYS A 515 -5.13 14.11 -14.14
C LYS A 515 -4.50 12.81 -13.60
N SER A 516 -3.62 12.16 -14.37
CA SER A 516 -2.97 10.90 -13.98
C SER A 516 -2.02 11.05 -12.78
N GLU A 517 -1.48 12.25 -12.54
CA GLU A 517 -0.62 12.53 -11.38
C GLU A 517 -1.40 12.36 -10.07
N LEU A 518 -2.67 12.77 -10.05
CA LEU A 518 -3.53 12.72 -8.87
C LEU A 518 -4.39 11.45 -8.83
N CYS A 519 -4.77 10.92 -9.99
CA CYS A 519 -5.69 9.81 -10.16
C CYS A 519 -4.95 8.58 -10.68
N ALA A 520 -4.59 7.66 -9.79
CA ALA A 520 -3.75 6.49 -10.13
C ALA A 520 -4.40 5.47 -11.08
N SER A 521 -5.70 5.56 -11.39
CA SER A 521 -6.37 4.59 -12.28
C SER A 521 -7.30 5.23 -13.31
N LYS A 522 -7.23 4.70 -14.54
CA LYS A 522 -8.25 4.87 -15.60
C LYS A 522 -9.41 3.90 -15.50
N ILE A 523 -9.29 2.85 -14.67
CA ILE A 523 -10.39 1.89 -14.41
C ILE A 523 -11.39 2.53 -13.42
N LEU A 524 -11.96 3.66 -13.84
CA LEU A 524 -13.20 4.17 -13.27
C LEU A 524 -14.24 3.08 -13.50
N ARG A 525 -15.00 2.78 -12.44
CA ARG A 525 -16.05 1.76 -12.42
C ARG A 525 -17.09 2.01 -13.52
N ARG A 526 -16.84 1.59 -14.76
CA ARG A 526 -17.91 1.19 -15.67
C ARG A 526 -18.30 -0.24 -15.34
N ILE A 527 -18.90 -0.42 -14.17
CA ILE A 527 -19.89 -1.50 -14.03
C ILE A 527 -21.12 -0.99 -14.78
N THR A 528 -21.09 -1.10 -16.10
CA THR A 528 -22.32 -1.05 -16.87
C THR A 528 -23.05 -2.33 -16.51
N VAL A 529 -23.99 -2.25 -15.56
CA VAL A 529 -24.96 -3.33 -15.38
C VAL A 529 -25.60 -3.53 -16.76
N PRO A 530 -25.54 -4.74 -17.35
CA PRO A 530 -26.19 -4.97 -18.63
C PRO A 530 -27.66 -4.57 -18.48
N SER A 531 -28.07 -3.53 -19.20
CA SER A 531 -29.48 -3.18 -19.30
C SER A 531 -30.18 -4.45 -19.78
N ALA A 532 -31.11 -4.96 -18.97
CA ALA A 532 -31.86 -6.16 -19.29
C ALA A 532 -32.50 -5.96 -20.66
N VAL A 533 -31.92 -6.58 -21.69
CA VAL A 533 -32.51 -6.63 -23.02
C VAL A 533 -33.78 -7.45 -22.84
N ALA A 534 -34.91 -6.75 -22.82
CA ALA A 534 -36.22 -7.35 -22.83
C ALA A 534 -36.33 -8.21 -24.09
N PHE A 535 -36.27 -9.52 -23.94
CA PHE A 535 -36.60 -10.43 -25.02
C PHE A 535 -38.09 -10.26 -25.37
N PRO A 536 -38.44 -10.17 -26.67
CA PRO A 536 -39.81 -9.94 -27.08
C PRO A 536 -40.68 -11.14 -26.73
N VAL A 537 -41.82 -10.83 -26.11
CA VAL A 537 -42.90 -11.77 -25.79
C VAL A 537 -43.49 -12.28 -27.11
N THR A 538 -43.14 -13.50 -27.50
CA THR A 538 -43.86 -14.21 -28.56
C THR A 538 -45.02 -14.94 -27.91
N SER A 539 -46.23 -14.45 -28.14
CA SER A 539 -47.48 -15.07 -27.68
C SER A 539 -47.65 -16.49 -28.26
N PRO A 540 -48.09 -17.47 -27.45
CA PRO A 540 -48.25 -18.85 -27.93
C PRO A 540 -49.58 -19.02 -28.68
N GLY A 541 -49.48 -19.41 -29.96
CA GLY A 541 -50.59 -19.97 -30.73
C GLY A 541 -50.75 -21.47 -30.47
N PRO A 542 -51.98 -22.03 -30.60
CA PRO A 542 -52.31 -23.37 -30.14
C PRO A 542 -52.27 -24.44 -31.24
N SER A 543 -52.11 -25.70 -30.81
CA SER A 543 -52.74 -26.95 -31.33
C SER A 543 -51.73 -28.11 -31.32
N THR A 544 -51.97 -29.08 -30.42
CA THR A 544 -52.44 -30.46 -30.70
C THR A 544 -51.30 -31.48 -30.82
N GLY A 545 -51.36 -32.52 -29.97
CA GLY A 545 -50.43 -33.67 -29.94
C GLY A 545 -50.57 -34.62 -31.13
N PRO A 546 -50.37 -35.96 -31.00
CA PRO A 546 -50.04 -36.79 -29.83
C PRO A 546 -48.85 -37.76 -30.05
N PHE A 547 -48.67 -38.72 -29.11
CA PHE A 547 -47.77 -39.90 -29.10
C PHE A 547 -46.30 -39.63 -28.69
N ALA A 548 -45.63 -40.37 -27.80
CA ALA A 548 -45.87 -41.69 -27.22
C ALA A 548 -45.14 -41.86 -25.86
N ALA A 549 -45.76 -42.61 -24.94
CA ALA A 549 -45.10 -43.42 -23.91
C ALA A 549 -44.58 -44.73 -24.58
N PRO A 550 -43.66 -45.56 -24.03
CA PRO A 550 -43.62 -45.98 -22.62
C PRO A 550 -42.21 -46.14 -22.00
N PHE A 551 -42.13 -46.21 -20.67
CA PHE A 551 -41.47 -47.31 -19.96
C PHE A 551 -41.84 -47.22 -18.47
N ALA A 552 -42.48 -48.27 -18.00
CA ALA A 552 -42.88 -48.53 -16.62
C ALA A 552 -42.05 -49.72 -16.10
N GLU A 553 -41.74 -49.71 -14.81
CA GLU A 553 -41.64 -50.84 -13.86
C GLU A 553 -40.90 -50.32 -12.60
N THR A 554 -41.55 -49.94 -11.48
CA THR A 554 -42.07 -50.74 -10.34
C THR A 554 -41.19 -51.89 -9.83
N TYR A 555 -40.58 -51.65 -8.67
CA TYR A 555 -40.39 -52.57 -7.53
C TYR A 555 -40.40 -51.66 -6.27
N GLU A 556 -41.48 -51.54 -5.51
CA GLU A 556 -41.95 -52.41 -4.41
C GLU A 556 -40.91 -52.78 -3.34
N GLY A 557 -41.23 -52.44 -2.08
CA GLY A 557 -40.48 -52.84 -0.89
C GLY A 557 -40.77 -51.97 0.32
N ALA A 558 -41.90 -52.22 0.98
CA ALA A 558 -42.46 -51.48 2.10
C ALA A 558 -41.71 -51.64 3.44
N SER A 559 -41.88 -50.65 4.32
CA SER A 559 -41.69 -50.74 5.78
C SER A 559 -42.54 -51.89 6.39
N PRO A 560 -42.22 -52.39 7.59
CA PRO A 560 -42.80 -51.75 8.78
C PRO A 560 -41.95 -51.78 10.08
N THR A 561 -42.10 -50.71 10.85
CA THR A 561 -42.33 -50.60 12.32
C THR A 561 -41.53 -51.39 13.38
N SER A 562 -41.15 -50.59 14.40
CA SER A 562 -41.37 -50.75 15.84
C SER A 562 -40.42 -51.57 16.73
N SER A 563 -39.78 -50.81 17.62
CA SER A 563 -39.67 -50.97 19.08
C SER A 563 -38.93 -52.19 19.67
N THR A 564 -37.89 -51.94 20.46
CA THR A 564 -37.82 -52.08 21.94
C THR A 564 -36.38 -52.28 22.44
N GLY A 565 -36.12 -51.83 23.68
CA GLY A 565 -34.94 -52.15 24.50
C GLY A 565 -33.92 -51.00 24.55
N ALA A 566 -33.89 -50.15 25.59
CA ALA A 566 -33.27 -50.39 26.92
C ALA A 566 -31.75 -50.57 26.80
N SER A 567 -30.85 -49.97 27.57
CA SER A 567 -30.81 -49.14 28.79
C SER A 567 -29.31 -48.85 29.04
N GLU A 568 -28.99 -47.91 29.94
CA GLU A 568 -27.69 -47.58 30.57
C GLU A 568 -27.33 -46.09 30.34
N ASP A 569 -27.83 -45.17 31.18
CA ASP A 569 -27.26 -44.74 32.48
C ASP A 569 -25.78 -44.35 32.43
N PHE A 570 -25.50 -43.04 32.42
CA PHE A 570 -24.55 -42.41 33.33
C PHE A 570 -24.95 -40.93 33.52
N SER A 571 -25.47 -40.67 34.71
CA SER A 571 -25.74 -39.38 35.32
C SER A 571 -24.45 -38.71 35.79
N GLU A 572 -24.34 -37.40 35.61
CA GLU A 572 -23.72 -36.51 36.60
C GLU A 572 -24.36 -35.12 36.49
N GLU A 573 -25.26 -34.86 37.43
CA GLU A 573 -25.83 -33.55 37.77
C GLU A 573 -24.78 -32.70 38.49
N TYR A 574 -24.69 -31.42 38.15
CA TYR A 574 -24.60 -30.35 39.13
C TYR A 574 -25.42 -29.16 38.63
N SER A 575 -26.46 -28.87 39.38
CA SER A 575 -27.40 -27.76 39.24
C SER A 575 -27.40 -26.99 40.56
N GLU A 576 -27.20 -25.68 40.49
CA GLU A 576 -27.66 -24.66 41.45
C GLU A 576 -27.97 -23.41 40.60
N GLU A 577 -29.26 -23.18 40.32
CA GLU A 577 -30.12 -22.16 40.93
C GLU A 577 -29.70 -20.71 40.61
N SER A 578 -30.38 -19.97 39.73
CA SER A 578 -31.77 -19.46 39.72
C SER A 578 -31.97 -18.12 40.45
N SER A 579 -32.91 -17.35 39.90
CA SER A 579 -33.44 -16.04 40.32
C SER A 579 -32.61 -14.83 39.81
N HIS A 580 -33.17 -13.79 39.17
CA HIS A 580 -34.55 -13.34 39.04
C HIS A 580 -34.75 -12.64 37.68
N GLU A 581 -35.92 -12.86 37.09
CA GLU A 581 -36.55 -12.02 36.07
C GLU A 581 -36.84 -10.63 36.64
N ASP A 582 -36.66 -9.59 35.82
CA ASP A 582 -37.71 -8.60 35.64
C ASP A 582 -37.52 -7.84 34.31
N SER A 583 -38.66 -7.70 33.64
CA SER A 583 -38.87 -7.11 32.32
C SER A 583 -39.24 -5.63 32.43
N GLU A 584 -39.41 -4.98 31.27
CA GLU A 584 -39.78 -3.57 31.02
C GLU A 584 -38.59 -2.60 31.05
N GLY A 585 -38.23 -1.88 29.99
CA GLY A 585 -39.04 -1.31 28.93
C GLY A 585 -39.02 0.22 29.06
N SER A 586 -37.99 0.90 28.53
CA SER A 586 -38.12 2.29 28.04
C SER A 586 -36.85 2.77 27.31
N SER A 587 -37.10 3.54 26.25
CA SER A 587 -36.20 4.06 25.22
C SER A 587 -35.20 5.11 25.74
N PRO A 588 -34.18 5.50 24.94
CA PRO A 588 -32.88 5.94 25.45
C PRO A 588 -32.85 7.42 25.78
N MET A 589 -32.46 7.75 27.01
CA MET A 589 -32.03 9.09 27.36
C MET A 589 -30.51 9.16 27.34
N THR A 590 -30.02 10.02 26.45
CA THR A 590 -28.64 10.38 26.20
C THR A 590 -27.91 10.73 27.50
N ARG A 591 -27.11 9.80 28.06
CA ARG A 591 -26.17 10.12 29.14
C ARG A 591 -24.84 10.57 28.54
N GLN A 592 -24.58 11.87 28.67
CA GLN A 592 -23.24 12.44 28.59
C GLN A 592 -22.32 11.68 29.55
N LEU A 593 -21.38 10.92 28.98
CA LEU A 593 -20.26 10.33 29.72
C LEU A 593 -19.26 11.44 30.06
N THR A 594 -19.42 12.02 31.25
CA THR A 594 -18.35 12.74 31.94
C THR A 594 -17.35 11.72 32.46
N GLY A 595 -16.42 11.29 31.59
CA GLY A 595 -15.28 10.46 31.96
C GLY A 595 -14.18 11.31 32.58
N THR A 596 -14.28 11.57 33.88
CA THR A 596 -13.20 12.13 34.70
C THR A 596 -12.18 11.03 35.01
N SER A 597 -11.20 10.80 34.14
CA SER A 597 -9.97 10.07 34.50
C SER A 597 -8.85 10.28 33.48
N SER A 598 -8.23 11.46 33.46
CA SER A 598 -6.84 11.61 32.95
C SER A 598 -6.06 12.79 33.55
N TRP A 599 -6.60 13.49 34.56
CA TRP A 599 -5.93 14.63 35.18
C TRP A 599 -4.64 14.27 35.93
N SER A 600 -4.43 12.98 36.26
CA SER A 600 -3.17 12.51 36.87
C SER A 600 -2.00 12.44 35.88
N ALA A 601 -2.24 12.28 34.58
CA ALA A 601 -1.17 12.19 33.58
C ALA A 601 -0.61 13.57 33.16
N TYR A 602 -1.42 14.62 33.24
CA TYR A 602 -0.96 15.98 32.91
C TYR A 602 -0.21 16.66 34.06
N SER A 603 -0.46 16.26 35.31
CA SER A 603 0.22 16.85 36.48
C SER A 603 1.69 16.43 36.59
N SER A 604 2.06 15.22 36.15
CA SER A 604 3.45 14.75 36.19
C SER A 604 4.31 15.41 35.11
N TYR A 605 3.76 15.65 33.92
CA TYR A 605 4.48 16.31 32.81
C TYR A 605 4.78 17.79 33.08
N LEU A 606 3.89 18.50 33.79
CA LEU A 606 4.12 19.89 34.19
C LEU A 606 5.17 20.01 35.32
N MET A 607 5.18 19.08 36.28
CA MET A 607 6.17 19.09 37.35
C MET A 607 7.57 18.72 36.85
N TRP A 608 7.69 17.81 35.88
CA TRP A 608 9.00 17.42 35.35
C TRP A 608 9.66 18.55 34.53
N ASN A 609 8.86 19.33 33.79
CA ASN A 609 9.36 20.51 33.09
C ASN A 609 9.68 21.68 34.03
N MET A 610 8.91 21.88 35.10
CA MET A 610 9.23 22.92 36.10
C MET A 610 10.53 22.62 36.85
N LEU A 611 10.83 21.34 37.14
CA LEU A 611 12.09 20.96 37.80
C LEU A 611 13.33 21.20 36.91
N LEU A 612 13.20 21.05 35.59
CA LEU A 612 14.27 21.42 34.65
C LEU A 612 14.46 22.95 34.55
N PHE A 613 13.41 23.74 34.78
CA PHE A 613 13.52 25.21 34.81
C PHE A 613 14.22 25.74 36.06
N VAL A 614 14.11 25.06 37.21
CA VAL A 614 14.74 25.53 38.46
C VAL A 614 16.24 25.23 38.51
N SER A 615 16.75 24.26 37.74
CA SER A 615 18.21 24.00 37.71
C SER A 615 19.03 24.96 36.83
N CYS A 616 18.40 25.79 36.00
CA CYS A 616 19.13 26.71 35.12
C CYS A 616 19.27 28.15 35.63
N PHE A 617 18.70 28.50 36.78
CA PHE A 617 18.78 29.87 37.32
C PHE A 617 19.80 30.10 38.44
N SER A 618 20.76 29.19 38.64
CA SER A 618 21.87 29.40 39.58
C SER A 618 23.21 29.72 38.91
N LEU A 619 23.23 30.10 37.62
CA LEU A 619 24.46 30.41 36.88
C LEU A 619 24.39 31.70 36.02
N LEU A 620 23.47 32.60 36.35
CA LEU A 620 23.45 34.01 35.94
C LEU A 620 23.41 34.88 37.20
#